data_AF-A0A3S7PAC5-F1
#
_entry.id   AF-A0A3S7PAC5-F1
#
_cell.length_a   1.000
_cell.length_b   1.000
_cell.length_c   1.000
_cell.angle_alpha   90.00
_cell.angle_beta   90.00
_cell.angle_gamma   90.00
#
_symmetry.space_group_name_H-M   'P 1'
#
loop_
_entity.id
_entity.type
_entity.pdbx_description
1 polymer ?
#
loop_
_entity_poly.entity_id
_entity_poly.type
_entity_poly.pdbx_seq_one_letter_code
_entity_poly.pdbx_strand_id
1 'polypeptide(L)' 'MPGSPDADTAPGRACVQARLAHEGYRVEVQLTAAV' A
#
# COMPACT_ATOMS: atom_id res chain seq x y z
N MET A 1 15.23 0.01 -9.50
CA MET A 1 15.75 -0.69 -10.68
C MET A 1 14.65 -1.62 -11.17
N PRO A 2 14.16 -1.49 -12.40
CA PRO A 2 13.32 -2.53 -13.00
C PRO A 2 14.09 -3.86 -13.00
N GLY A 3 13.47 -4.95 -12.53
CA GLY A 3 14.08 -6.29 -12.50
C GLY A 3 14.76 -6.72 -11.18
N SER A 4 14.54 -6.02 -10.06
CA SER A 4 14.87 -6.60 -8.75
C SER A 4 13.83 -7.66 -8.34
N PRO A 5 14.19 -8.76 -7.66
CA PRO A 5 13.25 -9.78 -7.19
C PRO A 5 12.08 -9.21 -6.36
N ASP A 6 12.35 -8.13 -5.63
CA ASP A 6 11.36 -7.41 -4.81
C ASP A 6 10.33 -6.65 -5.66
N ALA A 7 10.65 -6.31 -6.91
CA ALA A 7 9.76 -5.58 -7.81
C ALA A 7 8.68 -6.50 -8.40
N ASP A 8 9.01 -7.76 -8.63
CA ASP A 8 8.08 -8.76 -9.21
C ASP A 8 7.15 -9.39 -8.17
N THR A 9 7.44 -9.20 -6.88
CA THR A 9 6.63 -9.69 -5.75
C THR A 9 5.93 -8.56 -4.99
N ALA A 10 6.26 -7.29 -5.29
CA ALA A 10 5.58 -6.15 -4.69
C ALA A 10 4.11 -6.06 -5.16
N PRO A 11 3.18 -5.66 -4.27
CA PRO A 11 1.80 -5.50 -4.66
C PRO A 11 1.63 -4.30 -5.60
N GLY A 12 0.70 -4.42 -6.55
CA GLY A 12 0.11 -3.24 -7.18
C GLY A 12 -0.47 -2.34 -6.08
N ARG A 13 -0.16 -1.04 -6.10
CA ARG A 13 -0.58 -0.10 -5.06
C ARG A 13 -1.21 1.15 -5.65
N ALA A 14 -2.20 1.69 -4.95
CA ALA A 14 -2.74 3.02 -5.16
C ALA A 14 -2.60 3.81 -3.85
N CYS A 15 -2.21 5.09 -3.96
CA CYS A 15 -2.07 5.98 -2.82
C CYS A 15 -2.90 7.24 -3.08
N VAL A 16 -3.73 7.62 -2.12
CA VAL A 16 -4.62 8.78 -2.20
C VAL A 16 -4.58 9.56 -0.89
N GLN A 17 -4.92 10.84 -0.96
CA GLN A 17 -5.15 11.66 0.23
C GLN A 17 -6.63 11.60 0.59
N ALA A 18 -6.93 11.19 1.82
CA ALA A 18 -8.29 11.11 2.36
C ALA A 18 -8.31 11.44 3.85
N ARG A 19 -9.49 11.76 4.38
CA ARG A 19 -9.68 11.79 5.84
C ARG A 19 -9.70 10.36 6.37
N LEU A 20 -9.02 10.14 7.50
CA LEU A 20 -8.96 8.85 8.16
C LEU A 20 -9.92 8.81 9.35
N ALA A 21 -10.26 7.61 9.82
CA ALA A 21 -11.26 7.41 10.87
C ALA A 21 -10.85 8.01 12.24
N HIS A 22 -9.55 8.17 12.50
CA HIS A 22 -9.03 8.74 13.74
C HIS A 22 -8.08 9.90 13.44
N GLU A 23 -8.23 11.02 14.16
CA GLU A 23 -7.50 12.28 13.87
C GLU A 23 -5.98 12.16 14.07
N GLY A 24 -5.53 11.25 14.92
CA GLY A 24 -4.09 10.98 15.11
C GLY A 24 -3.45 10.15 14.00
N TYR A 25 -4.25 9.54 13.11
CA TYR A 25 -3.71 8.68 12.06
C TYR A 25 -3.18 9.50 10.89
N ARG A 26 -1.98 9.10 10.44
CA ARG A 26 -1.27 9.76 9.34
C ARG A 26 -1.32 8.96 8.04
N VAL A 27 -1.59 7.66 8.14
CA VAL A 27 -1.71 6.73 7.01
C VAL A 27 -2.59 5.55 7.41
N GLU A 28 -3.29 5.00 6.43
CA GLU A 28 -3.99 3.72 6.55
C GLU A 28 -3.61 2.88 5.32
N VAL A 29 -3.33 1.58 5.52
CA VAL A 29 -2.95 0.66 4.45
C VAL A 29 -3.92 -0.51 4.46
N GLN A 30 -4.62 -0.69 3.34
CA GLN A 30 -5.51 -1.82 3.11
C GLN A 30 -4.80 -2.84 2.24
N LEU A 31 -4.84 -4.11 2.65
CA LEU A 31 -4.13 -5.21 1.99
C LEU A 31 -5.13 -6.19 1.36
N THR A 32 -4.77 -6.69 0.19
CA THR A 32 -5.43 -7.83 -0.45
C THR A 32 -4.33 -8.76 -0.93
N ALA A 33 -4.43 -10.04 -0.56
CA ALA A 33 -3.46 -11.08 -0.92
C ALA A 33 -4.20 -12.38 -1.25
N ALA A 34 -3.63 -13.21 -2.12
CA ALA A 34 -4.08 -14.59 -2.29
C ALA A 34 -3.73 -15.41 -1.04
N VAL A 35 -4.60 -16.35 -0.67
CA VAL A 35 -4.39 -17.30 0.44
C VAL A 35 -3.80 -18.59 -0.08
#